data_AF-A0A9P1KKJ6-F1
#
_entry.id   AF-A0A9P1KKJ6-F1
#
_cell.length_a   1.000
_cell.length_b   1.000
_cell.length_c   1.000
_cell.angle_alpha   90.00
_cell.angle_beta   90.00
_cell.angle_gamma   90.00
#
_symmetry.space_group_name_H-M   'P 1'
#
loop_
_entity.id
_entity.type
_entity.pdbx_description
1 polymer ?
#
loop_
_entity_poly.entity_id
_entity_poly.type
_entity_poly.pdbx_seq_one_letter_code
_entity_poly.pdbx_strand_id
1 'polypeptide(L)'
;MLRSQLSKFKLAVFGAIFVVVLAVFGLLIVPSNPPAQAQNLPVDVQPTDFFFQSLQSLIERYDCFSTFPDGTFRGNRALTRFELAVYLSSCMNSLEQNLTTSGTHGITKSQVAALQNRIDALQQQVNQRRSSTPVN
;
A
#
# COMPACT_ATOMS: atom_id res chain seq x y z
N MET A 1 -2.05 45.11 -40.31
CA MET A 1 -3.03 44.09 -39.90
C MET A 1 -2.48 42.65 -39.87
N LEU A 2 -1.72 42.19 -40.87
CA LEU A 2 -1.24 40.78 -40.94
C LEU A 2 -0.39 40.28 -39.75
N ARG A 3 0.48 41.12 -39.16
CA ARG A 3 1.33 40.73 -38.01
C ARG A 3 0.54 40.37 -36.74
N SER A 4 -0.61 41.02 -36.51
CA SER A 4 -1.47 40.76 -35.35
C SER A 4 -2.23 39.43 -35.49
N GLN A 5 -2.63 39.08 -36.71
CA GLN A 5 -3.30 37.81 -36.98
C GLN A 5 -2.33 36.63 -36.89
N LEU A 6 -1.06 36.83 -37.29
CA LEU A 6 -0.02 35.80 -37.22
C LEU A 6 0.39 35.45 -35.76
N SER A 7 0.42 36.43 -34.85
CA SER A 7 0.76 36.15 -33.44
C SER A 7 -0.37 35.45 -32.70
N LYS A 8 -1.63 35.84 -32.96
CA LYS A 8 -2.81 35.18 -32.41
C LYS A 8 -2.91 33.73 -32.90
N PHE A 9 -2.61 33.49 -34.18
CA PHE A 9 -2.59 32.14 -34.74
C PHE A 9 -1.48 31.28 -34.12
N LYS A 10 -0.26 31.82 -33.97
CA LYS A 10 0.83 31.11 -33.29
C LYS A 10 0.48 30.77 -31.84
N LEU A 11 -0.07 31.73 -31.09
CA LEU A 11 -0.44 31.50 -29.69
C LEU A 11 -1.56 30.46 -29.54
N ALA A 12 -2.55 30.49 -30.42
CA ALA A 12 -3.64 29.50 -30.45
C ALA A 12 -3.13 28.10 -30.80
N VAL A 13 -2.25 27.98 -31.79
CA VAL A 13 -1.69 26.68 -32.23
C VAL A 13 -0.74 26.09 -31.18
N PHE A 14 0.13 26.91 -30.58
CA PHE A 14 1.00 26.45 -29.48
C PHE A 14 0.20 26.04 -28.25
N GLY A 15 -0.87 26.78 -27.91
CA GLY A 15 -1.79 26.41 -26.83
C GLY A 15 -2.51 25.08 -27.11
N ALA A 16 -3.00 24.88 -28.34
CA ALA A 16 -3.67 23.64 -28.73
C ALA A 16 -2.71 22.43 -28.70
N ILE A 17 -1.48 22.58 -29.21
CA ILE A 17 -0.46 21.53 -29.17
C ILE A 17 -0.09 21.19 -27.71
N PHE A 18 0.08 22.20 -26.86
CA PHE A 18 0.41 21.98 -25.44
C PHE A 18 -0.70 21.23 -24.70
N VAL A 19 -1.97 21.58 -24.93
CA VAL A 19 -3.13 20.88 -24.34
C VAL A 19 -3.24 19.44 -24.83
N VAL A 20 -3.01 19.19 -26.13
CA VAL A 20 -3.01 17.84 -26.69
C VAL A 20 -1.85 17.00 -26.14
N VAL A 21 -0.65 17.57 -26.02
CA VAL A 21 0.50 16.88 -25.43
C VAL A 21 0.25 16.54 -23.96
N LEU A 22 -0.28 17.47 -23.15
CA LEU A 22 -0.63 17.19 -21.75
C LEU A 22 -1.72 16.13 -21.62
N ALA A 23 -2.74 16.15 -22.49
CA ALA A 23 -3.80 15.16 -22.49
C ALA A 23 -3.31 13.76 -22.89
N VAL A 24 -2.44 13.66 -23.91
CA VAL A 24 -1.85 12.39 -24.36
C VAL A 24 -0.85 11.86 -23.33
N PHE A 25 -0.03 12.71 -22.72
CA PHE A 25 0.91 12.31 -21.68
C PHE A 25 0.19 11.87 -20.39
N GLY A 26 -0.92 12.53 -20.05
CA GLY A 26 -1.80 12.13 -18.95
C GLY A 26 -2.55 10.81 -19.19
N LEU A 27 -2.81 10.44 -20.45
CA LEU A 27 -3.48 9.18 -20.80
C LEU A 27 -2.55 7.95 -20.80
N LEU A 28 -1.24 8.14 -20.81
CA LEU A 28 -0.26 7.03 -20.88
C LEU A 28 0.16 6.48 -19.52
N ILE A 29 -0.41 6.98 -18.43
CA ILE A 29 -0.17 6.44 -17.08
C ILE A 29 -1.43 5.75 -16.60
N VAL A 30 -1.82 4.66 -17.27
CA VAL A 30 -2.69 3.67 -16.66
C VAL A 30 -1.80 2.80 -15.77
N PRO A 31 -2.00 2.73 -14.45
CA PRO A 31 -1.37 1.70 -13.65
C PRO A 31 -1.90 0.36 -14.17
N SER A 32 -1.10 -0.37 -14.93
CA SER A 32 -1.45 -1.70 -15.44
C SER A 32 -1.32 -2.76 -14.33
N ASN A 33 -1.75 -2.42 -13.12
CA ASN A 33 -2.01 -3.42 -12.10
C ASN A 33 -3.39 -3.98 -12.42
N PRO A 34 -3.50 -5.21 -12.96
CA PRO A 34 -4.80 -5.83 -13.11
C PRO A 34 -5.50 -5.83 -11.75
N PRO A 35 -6.82 -5.58 -11.70
CA PRO A 35 -7.56 -5.64 -10.44
C PRO A 35 -7.32 -7.02 -9.82
N ALA A 36 -6.83 -7.04 -8.57
CA ALA A 36 -6.75 -8.25 -7.78
C ALA A 36 -8.14 -8.90 -7.80
N GLN A 37 -8.25 -10.06 -8.46
CA GLN A 37 -9.49 -10.84 -8.53
C GLN A 37 -9.63 -11.58 -7.20
N ALA A 38 -10.84 -11.67 -6.66
CA ALA A 38 -11.12 -12.35 -5.40
C ALA A 38 -10.39 -13.71 -5.32
N GLN A 39 -9.50 -13.81 -4.34
CA GLN A 39 -8.39 -14.74 -4.37
C GLN A 39 -8.74 -16.02 -3.59
N ASN A 40 -9.10 -17.08 -4.32
CA ASN A 40 -9.30 -18.40 -3.73
C ASN A 40 -7.98 -19.18 -3.72
N LEU A 41 -7.85 -20.10 -2.75
CA LEU A 41 -6.70 -21.00 -2.68
C LEU A 41 -6.61 -21.84 -3.98
N PRO A 42 -5.41 -22.02 -4.56
CA PRO A 42 -5.25 -22.81 -5.78
C PRO A 42 -5.74 -24.25 -5.62
N VAL A 43 -6.36 -24.79 -6.67
CA VAL A 43 -7.02 -26.10 -6.64
C VAL A 43 -6.06 -27.29 -6.51
N ASP A 44 -4.79 -27.08 -6.86
CA ASP A 44 -3.71 -28.06 -6.82
C ASP A 44 -2.91 -28.04 -5.50
N VAL A 45 -3.35 -27.25 -4.51
CA VAL A 45 -2.68 -27.13 -3.21
C VAL A 45 -3.52 -27.80 -2.14
N GLN A 46 -2.91 -28.74 -1.42
CA GLN A 46 -3.55 -29.52 -0.36
C GLN A 46 -3.16 -29.00 1.03
N PRO A 47 -4.05 -29.09 2.04
CA PRO A 47 -3.73 -28.72 3.43
C PRO A 47 -2.53 -29.45 4.03
N THR A 48 -2.15 -30.61 3.47
CA THR A 48 -1.00 -31.40 3.89
C THR A 48 0.33 -30.92 3.30
N ASP A 49 0.32 -30.00 2.33
CA ASP A 49 1.53 -29.52 1.70
C ASP A 49 2.33 -28.61 2.63
N PHE A 50 3.66 -28.76 2.66
CA PHE A 50 4.52 -28.04 3.60
C PHE A 50 4.48 -26.50 3.43
N PHE A 51 4.11 -26.01 2.25
CA PHE A 51 4.01 -24.59 1.92
C PHE A 51 2.59 -24.02 2.08
N PHE A 52 1.59 -24.86 2.39
CA PHE A 52 0.18 -24.46 2.51
C PHE A 52 0.01 -23.25 3.42
N GLN A 53 0.59 -23.29 4.62
CA GLN A 53 0.45 -22.22 5.61
C GLN A 53 1.02 -20.88 5.10
N SER A 54 2.12 -20.94 4.36
CA SER A 54 2.75 -19.74 3.79
C SER A 54 1.86 -19.15 2.70
N LEU A 55 1.35 -20.01 1.80
CA LEU A 55 0.49 -19.59 0.70
C LEU A 55 -0.85 -19.04 1.20
N GLN A 56 -1.47 -19.71 2.18
CA GLN A 56 -2.70 -19.25 2.81
C GLN A 56 -2.52 -17.85 3.42
N SER A 57 -1.41 -17.63 4.13
CA SER A 57 -1.11 -16.32 4.71
C SER A 57 -0.95 -15.24 3.64
N LEU A 58 -0.32 -15.56 2.50
CA LEU A 58 -0.16 -14.62 1.38
C LEU A 58 -1.51 -14.22 0.77
N ILE A 59 -2.43 -15.18 0.62
CA ILE A 59 -3.75 -14.96 0.03
C ILE A 59 -4.66 -14.21 1.00
N GLU A 60 -4.84 -14.71 2.22
CA GLU A 60 -5.82 -14.17 3.15
C GLU A 60 -5.41 -12.83 3.77
N ARG A 61 -4.11 -12.64 4.03
CA ARG A 61 -3.63 -11.47 4.78
C ARG A 61 -3.05 -10.38 3.89
N TYR A 62 -2.42 -10.76 2.79
CA TYR A 62 -1.73 -9.82 1.93
C TYR A 62 -2.39 -9.67 0.55
N ASP A 63 -3.39 -10.47 0.17
CA ASP A 63 -4.13 -10.33 -1.09
C ASP A 63 -3.25 -10.06 -2.33
N CYS A 64 -2.06 -10.68 -2.36
CA CYS A 64 -1.02 -10.35 -3.34
C CYS A 64 -0.65 -11.49 -4.27
N PHE A 65 -1.23 -12.66 -4.04
CA PHE A 65 -0.91 -13.87 -4.77
C PHE A 65 -1.94 -14.14 -5.84
N SER A 66 -1.58 -14.10 -7.12
CA SER A 66 -2.50 -14.39 -8.24
C SER A 66 -2.45 -15.88 -8.65
N THR A 67 -3.60 -16.52 -8.75
CA THR A 67 -3.64 -17.88 -9.33
C THR A 67 -3.49 -17.80 -10.85
N PHE A 68 -2.95 -18.86 -11.46
CA PHE A 68 -2.96 -18.96 -12.92
C PHE A 68 -4.41 -18.96 -13.44
N PRO A 69 -4.66 -18.65 -14.74
CA PRO A 69 -6.02 -18.64 -15.30
C PRO A 69 -6.78 -19.95 -15.17
N ASP A 70 -6.07 -21.07 -15.00
CA ASP A 70 -6.62 -22.40 -14.74
C ASP A 70 -6.85 -22.70 -13.25
N GLY A 71 -6.63 -21.72 -12.37
CA GLY A 71 -6.83 -21.83 -10.92
C GLY A 71 -5.73 -22.58 -10.18
N THR A 72 -4.59 -22.86 -10.82
CA THR A 72 -3.48 -23.65 -10.23
C THR A 72 -2.35 -22.79 -9.67
N PHE A 73 -1.50 -23.38 -8.84
CA PHE A 73 -0.25 -22.84 -8.27
C PHE A 73 0.97 -23.28 -9.07
N ARG A 74 0.96 -24.53 -9.56
CA ARG A 74 2.04 -25.14 -10.37
C ARG A 74 3.38 -25.21 -9.64
N GLY A 75 3.35 -25.61 -8.36
CA GLY A 75 4.56 -25.69 -7.51
C GLY A 75 5.58 -26.76 -7.90
N ASN A 76 5.24 -27.67 -8.82
CA ASN A 76 6.10 -28.78 -9.24
C ASN A 76 7.06 -28.44 -10.40
N ARG A 77 7.02 -27.21 -10.91
CA ARG A 77 7.87 -26.75 -12.03
C ARG A 77 8.72 -25.56 -11.62
N ALA A 78 9.80 -25.34 -12.36
CA ALA A 78 10.58 -24.12 -12.20
C ALA A 78 9.76 -22.87 -12.56
N LEU A 79 9.80 -21.88 -11.69
CA LEU A 79 9.19 -20.57 -11.92
C LEU A 79 10.01 -19.78 -12.95
N THR A 80 9.33 -19.16 -13.93
CA THR A 80 10.01 -18.25 -14.86
C THR A 80 10.32 -16.91 -14.18
N ARG A 81 11.34 -16.20 -14.68
CA ARG A 81 11.68 -14.87 -14.17
C ARG A 81 10.54 -13.86 -14.33
N PHE A 82 9.72 -14.00 -15.39
CA PHE A 82 8.56 -13.15 -15.63
C PHE A 82 7.43 -13.41 -14.63
N GLU A 83 7.11 -14.68 -14.37
CA GLU A 83 6.11 -15.04 -13.37
C GLU A 83 6.52 -14.55 -11.97
N LEU A 84 7.81 -14.72 -11.60
CA LEU A 84 8.32 -14.18 -10.35
C LEU A 84 8.17 -12.65 -10.27
N ALA A 85 8.47 -11.92 -11.34
CA ALA A 85 8.37 -10.47 -11.36
C ALA A 85 6.93 -9.98 -11.13
N VAL A 86 5.95 -10.66 -11.74
CA VAL A 86 4.52 -10.39 -11.52
C VAL A 86 4.18 -10.58 -10.06
N TYR A 87 4.46 -11.76 -9.49
CA TYR A 87 4.18 -12.03 -8.08
C TYR A 87 4.86 -11.08 -7.11
N LEU A 88 6.13 -10.78 -7.35
CA LEU A 88 6.90 -9.87 -6.51
C LEU A 88 6.33 -8.45 -6.56
N SER A 89 6.01 -7.93 -7.76
CA SER A 89 5.42 -6.60 -7.91
C SER A 89 4.07 -6.48 -7.20
N SER A 90 3.20 -7.50 -7.32
CA SER A 90 1.90 -7.52 -6.65
C SER A 90 2.04 -7.53 -5.13
N CYS A 91 2.94 -8.34 -4.58
CA CYS A 91 3.18 -8.37 -3.14
C CYS A 91 3.84 -7.11 -2.61
N MET A 92 4.76 -6.49 -3.35
CA MET A 92 5.31 -5.18 -2.94
C MET A 92 4.24 -4.09 -2.90
N ASN A 93 3.35 -4.04 -3.90
CA ASN A 93 2.25 -3.07 -3.94
C ASN A 93 1.25 -3.26 -2.80
N SER A 94 0.89 -4.52 -2.49
CA SER A 94 0.01 -4.80 -1.36
C SER A 94 0.67 -4.44 -0.03
N LEU A 95 1.96 -4.72 0.15
CA LEU A 95 2.68 -4.31 1.36
C LEU A 95 2.67 -2.78 1.51
N GLU A 96 2.90 -2.03 0.44
CA GLU A 96 2.80 -0.56 0.47
C GLU A 96 1.39 -0.09 0.86
N GLN A 97 0.34 -0.71 0.33
CA GLN A 97 -1.03 -0.40 0.70
C GLN A 97 -1.36 -0.76 2.16
N ASN A 98 -0.85 -1.89 2.64
CA ASN A 98 -0.99 -2.29 4.04
C ASN A 98 -0.21 -1.36 4.98
N LEU A 99 0.97 -0.89 4.59
CA LEU A 99 1.78 0.06 5.36
C LEU A 99 1.17 1.46 5.39
N THR A 100 0.58 1.92 4.29
CA THR A 100 -0.14 3.20 4.26
C THR A 100 -1.42 3.14 5.11
N THR A 101 -2.17 2.04 5.02
CA THR A 101 -3.38 1.81 5.83
C THR A 101 -3.06 1.61 7.32
N SER A 102 -1.97 0.91 7.64
CA SER A 102 -1.51 0.72 9.03
C SER A 102 -0.86 1.99 9.60
N GLY A 103 -0.14 2.75 8.76
CA GLY A 103 0.48 4.03 9.08
C GLY A 103 -0.50 5.15 9.42
N THR A 104 -1.80 4.97 9.09
CA THR A 104 -2.87 5.83 9.58
C THR A 104 -3.15 5.71 11.08
N HIS A 105 -2.55 4.75 11.79
CA HIS A 105 -2.43 4.79 13.25
C HIS A 105 -1.29 5.72 13.68
N GLY A 106 -1.23 6.91 13.10
CA GLY A 106 -0.36 7.97 13.59
C GLY A 106 -0.72 8.26 15.05
N ILE A 107 0.29 8.43 15.89
CA ILE A 107 0.11 8.85 17.28
C ILE A 107 -0.76 10.12 17.28
N THR A 108 -2.00 10.00 17.78
CA THR A 108 -2.91 11.14 17.81
C THR A 108 -2.55 12.06 18.97
N LYS A 109 -2.81 13.36 18.83
CA LYS A 109 -2.67 14.31 19.95
C LYS A 109 -3.44 13.85 21.20
N SER A 110 -4.58 13.17 21.01
CA SER A 110 -5.36 12.59 22.11
C SER A 110 -4.64 11.43 22.81
N GLN A 111 -3.94 10.56 22.09
CA GLN A 111 -3.12 9.50 22.67
C GLN A 111 -1.94 10.08 23.46
N VAL A 112 -1.28 11.12 22.95
CA VAL A 112 -0.20 11.83 23.68
C VAL A 112 -0.74 12.49 24.95
N ALA A 113 -1.87 13.19 24.86
CA ALA A 113 -2.51 13.81 26.01
C ALA A 113 -2.94 12.77 27.07
N ALA A 114 -3.46 11.62 26.63
CA ALA A 114 -3.81 10.53 27.53
C ALA A 114 -2.58 9.94 28.23
N LEU A 115 -1.46 9.79 27.52
CA LEU A 115 -0.20 9.37 28.13
C LEU A 115 0.32 10.41 29.13
N GLN A 116 0.24 11.69 28.80
CA GLN A 116 0.66 12.78 29.68
C GLN A 116 -0.15 12.77 31.00
N ASN A 117 -1.48 12.69 30.91
CA ASN A 117 -2.35 12.63 32.09
C ASN A 117 -2.02 11.41 32.98
N ARG A 118 -1.69 10.26 32.39
CA ARG A 118 -1.28 9.06 33.14
C ARG A 118 0.07 9.25 33.83
N ILE A 119 1.02 9.94 33.20
CA ILE A 119 2.32 10.27 33.80
C ILE A 119 2.12 11.19 35.02
N ASP A 120 1.30 12.24 34.87
CA ASP A 120 1.05 13.20 35.95
C ASP A 120 0.36 12.53 37.16
N ALA A 121 -0.62 11.66 36.91
CA ALA A 121 -1.27 10.88 37.97
C ALA A 121 -0.29 9.96 38.71
N LEU A 122 0.64 9.32 38.00
CA LEU A 122 1.67 8.48 38.62
C LEU A 122 2.64 9.30 39.47
N GLN A 123 3.03 10.50 39.03
CA GLN A 123 3.87 11.40 39.82
C GLN A 123 3.20 11.79 41.14
N GLN A 124 1.90 12.08 41.13
CA GLN A 124 1.15 12.38 42.35
C GLN A 124 1.13 11.20 43.32
N GLN A 125 0.89 9.98 42.84
CA GLN A 125 0.91 8.78 43.67
C GLN A 125 2.29 8.52 44.29
N VAL A 126 3.37 8.74 43.54
CA VAL A 126 4.74 8.62 44.05
C VAL A 126 5.01 9.63 45.16
N ASN A 127 4.55 10.87 45.01
CA ASN A 127 4.73 11.92 46.02
C ASN A 127 3.96 11.62 47.30
N GLN A 128 2.73 11.10 47.17
CA GLN A 128 1.94 10.65 48.33
C GLN A 128 2.66 9.52 49.09
N ARG A 129 3.17 8.50 48.39
CA ARG A 129 3.91 7.41 49.04
C ARG A 129 5.20 7.87 49.71
N ARG A 130 5.94 8.80 49.10
CA ARG A 130 7.14 9.38 49.75
C ARG A 130 6.78 10.10 51.06
N SER A 131 5.67 10.83 51.10
CA SER A 131 5.23 11.52 52.32
C SER A 131 4.72 10.58 53.41
N SER A 132 4.24 9.39 53.06
CA SER A 132 3.71 8.40 54.00
C SER A 132 4.75 7.42 54.53
N THR A 133 6.01 7.50 54.07
CA THR A 133 7.10 6.66 54.60
C THR A 133 7.81 7.46 55.68
N PRO A 134 7.64 7.17 56.99
CA PRO A 134 8.40 7.85 58.03
C PRO A 134 9.87 7.45 57.86
N VAL A 135 10.74 8.44 57.69
CA VAL A 135 12.19 8.24 57.79
C VAL A 135 12.48 8.03 59.28
N ASN A 136 12.64 6.76 59.67
CA ASN A 136 13.21 6.38 60.96
C ASN A 136 14.73 6.35 60.81
#